data_AF-A0A7J5AZH4-F1
#
_entry.id   AF-A0A7J5AZH4-F1
#
_cell.length_a   1.000
_cell.length_b   1.000
_cell.length_c   1.000
_cell.angle_alpha   90.00
_cell.angle_beta   90.00
_cell.angle_gamma   90.00
#
_symmetry.space_group_name_H-M   'P 1'
#
loop_
_entity.id
_entity.type
_entity.pdbx_description
1 polymer ?
#
loop_
_entity_poly.entity_id
_entity_poly.type
_entity_poly.pdbx_seq_one_letter_code
_entity_poly.pdbx_strand_id
1 'polypeptide(L)'
;MSERAVGSESERWRLAPHRESAWLAGVFAVALVLAWLRVPAGAHGVLWAEDGDTFLREQIELGSLATLFHPYAGYQHFLPRVFTVVASELFPRDNFGVAVSSLSLLATALVCAGTFRLARGIVTWLPARVAVALVPVLVPLISRELLGDLANLHTYCLWLVVWIFLARSDVSRAERAFWAGVVFVCFLTEVQAIVALPILLLRLLWDRGRAVWLLLAGALLGVLPQLVTWLIAPRPQFNAPHGPISVADVLVGWGATALLPVWSGDTESNAVVLASQGTGILLLAFVPFALAAGLVMTIGRRPQRVALAALLLVSAAAFGGTLLVNPLTIFQFARFEGGDWLTAQIDIRYGAAAAIFALASFPLAASAVVERWGVRAPRAARVAAAALLLAVGASVVSQWATVPDDRSAVPAWSAQYREAVTTCVGEPEGQRVFAVAPGKSFELACDDLLRDAGK
;
A
#
# COMPACT_ATOMS: atom_id res chain seq x y z
N MET A 1 -48.48 -29.14 -9.46
CA MET A 1 -47.00 -29.15 -9.37
C MET A 1 -46.52 -27.74 -9.69
N SER A 2 -46.13 -26.98 -8.67
CA SER A 2 -45.64 -25.61 -8.80
C SER A 2 -44.11 -25.66 -8.83
N GLU A 3 -43.52 -25.34 -9.99
CA GLU A 3 -42.10 -25.06 -10.11
C GLU A 3 -41.77 -23.82 -9.28
N ARG A 4 -41.29 -24.06 -8.04
CA ARG A 4 -40.57 -23.03 -7.31
C ARG A 4 -39.29 -22.75 -8.07
N ALA A 5 -39.22 -21.58 -8.69
CA ALA A 5 -37.99 -20.99 -9.18
C ALA A 5 -36.94 -21.01 -8.07
N VAL A 6 -36.03 -21.98 -8.13
CA VAL A 6 -34.78 -21.98 -7.37
C VAL A 6 -33.91 -20.91 -8.01
N GLY A 7 -34.19 -19.63 -7.70
CA GLY A 7 -33.25 -18.56 -7.95
C GLY A 7 -31.95 -18.93 -7.23
N SER A 8 -30.91 -19.23 -8.02
CA SER A 8 -29.63 -19.69 -7.48
C SER A 8 -29.15 -18.69 -6.41
N GLU A 9 -28.59 -19.18 -5.31
CA GLU A 9 -27.99 -18.34 -4.24
C GLU A 9 -26.96 -17.31 -4.76
N SER A 10 -26.54 -17.43 -6.03
CA SER A 10 -25.64 -16.53 -6.72
C SER A 10 -26.21 -15.13 -7.03
N GLU A 11 -27.53 -14.95 -7.06
CA GLU A 11 -28.15 -13.65 -7.38
C GLU A 11 -28.35 -12.75 -6.15
N ARG A 12 -28.45 -13.31 -4.94
CA ARG A 12 -28.86 -12.57 -3.73
C ARG A 12 -27.92 -11.45 -3.28
N TRP A 13 -26.70 -11.40 -3.80
CA TRP A 13 -25.63 -10.52 -3.32
C TRP A 13 -25.24 -9.42 -4.31
N ARG A 14 -25.77 -9.45 -5.54
CA ARG A 14 -25.49 -8.42 -6.55
C ARG A 14 -26.34 -7.20 -6.26
N LEU A 15 -25.70 -6.05 -6.07
CA LEU A 15 -26.41 -4.78 -6.17
C LEU A 15 -26.87 -4.61 -7.63
N ALA A 16 -27.96 -3.87 -7.82
CA ALA A 16 -28.32 -3.45 -9.16
C ALA A 16 -27.13 -2.67 -9.79
N PRO A 17 -26.82 -2.84 -11.09
CA PRO A 17 -25.60 -2.30 -11.70
C PRO A 17 -25.40 -0.80 -11.46
N HIS A 18 -26.47 0.00 -11.58
CA HIS A 18 -26.43 1.46 -11.32
C HIS A 18 -26.05 1.79 -9.86
N ARG A 19 -26.48 0.97 -8.89
CA ARG A 19 -26.11 1.16 -7.48
C ARG A 19 -24.65 0.78 -7.24
N GLU A 20 -24.16 -0.29 -7.88
CA GLU A 20 -22.76 -0.70 -7.74
C GLU A 20 -21.80 0.39 -8.27
N SER A 21 -22.10 0.99 -9.42
CA SER A 21 -21.31 2.11 -9.96
C SER A 21 -21.33 3.34 -9.05
N ALA A 22 -22.48 3.70 -8.49
CA ALA A 22 -22.58 4.82 -7.55
C ALA A 22 -21.75 4.59 -6.27
N TRP A 23 -21.78 3.36 -5.72
CA TRP A 23 -20.94 3.02 -4.58
C TRP A 23 -19.45 3.00 -4.92
N LEU A 24 -19.08 2.53 -6.11
CA LEU A 24 -17.69 2.55 -6.57
C LEU A 24 -17.18 3.99 -6.67
N ALA A 25 -17.95 4.88 -7.28
CA ALA A 25 -17.63 6.31 -7.35
C ALA A 25 -17.58 6.97 -5.97
N GLY A 26 -18.50 6.60 -5.08
CA GLY A 26 -18.52 7.08 -3.69
C GLY A 26 -17.28 6.62 -2.90
N VAL A 27 -16.88 5.35 -3.00
CA VAL A 27 -15.66 4.83 -2.37
C VAL A 27 -14.43 5.53 -2.95
N PHE A 28 -14.36 5.69 -4.27
CA PHE A 28 -13.27 6.42 -4.91
C PHE A 28 -13.15 7.85 -4.38
N ALA A 29 -14.26 8.61 -4.37
CA ALA A 29 -14.27 9.99 -3.90
C ALA A 29 -13.89 10.10 -2.42
N VAL A 30 -14.46 9.25 -1.56
CA VAL A 30 -14.12 9.23 -0.13
C VAL A 30 -12.67 8.86 0.08
N ALA A 31 -12.16 7.82 -0.61
CA ALA A 31 -10.76 7.42 -0.49
C ALA A 31 -9.81 8.54 -0.93
N LEU A 32 -10.12 9.22 -2.05
CA LEU A 32 -9.32 10.34 -2.54
C LEU A 32 -9.31 11.51 -1.56
N VAL A 33 -10.47 11.90 -1.02
CA VAL A 33 -10.57 12.99 -0.04
C VAL A 33 -9.83 12.63 1.25
N LEU A 34 -10.00 11.41 1.77
CA LEU A 34 -9.27 10.97 2.96
C LEU A 34 -7.77 10.95 2.71
N ALA A 35 -7.32 10.37 1.60
CA ALA A 35 -5.91 10.30 1.27
C ALA A 35 -5.29 11.70 1.09
N TRP A 36 -6.02 12.62 0.46
CA TRP A 36 -5.61 14.02 0.31
C TRP A 36 -5.48 14.74 1.65
N LEU A 37 -6.51 14.68 2.51
CA LEU A 37 -6.51 15.37 3.81
C LEU A 37 -5.47 14.82 4.79
N ARG A 38 -4.96 13.62 4.54
CA ARG A 38 -3.94 12.98 5.37
C ARG A 38 -2.51 13.36 5.00
N VAL A 39 -2.30 13.98 3.85
CA VAL A 39 -1.04 14.65 3.53
C VAL A 39 -1.17 16.09 4.04
N PRO A 40 -0.25 16.60 4.88
CA PRO A 40 -0.36 17.95 5.43
C PRO A 40 -0.43 19.04 4.36
N ALA A 41 -1.16 20.12 4.68
CA ALA A 41 -1.28 21.26 3.78
C ALA A 41 0.11 21.86 3.48
N GLY A 42 0.46 21.94 2.20
CA GLY A 42 1.80 22.38 1.74
C GLY A 42 2.78 21.24 1.46
N ALA A 43 2.56 20.04 2.01
CA ALA A 43 3.41 18.88 1.78
C ALA A 43 3.17 18.20 0.41
N HIS A 44 2.03 18.45 -0.24
CA HIS A 44 1.73 17.93 -1.58
C HIS A 44 2.72 18.38 -2.67
N GLY A 45 3.48 19.45 -2.44
CA GLY A 45 4.50 19.93 -3.38
C GLY A 45 5.91 19.41 -3.07
N VAL A 46 6.08 18.58 -2.03
CA VAL A 46 7.38 18.08 -1.56
C VAL A 46 7.62 16.71 -2.16
N LEU A 47 8.80 16.48 -2.72
CA LEU A 47 9.20 15.18 -3.25
C LEU A 47 9.75 14.28 -2.16
N TRP A 48 9.47 12.99 -2.25
CA TRP A 48 9.97 11.98 -1.34
C TRP A 48 11.02 11.10 -2.00
N ALA A 49 12.25 11.12 -1.46
CA ALA A 49 13.35 10.22 -1.77
C ALA A 49 13.43 9.86 -3.27
N GLU A 50 13.03 8.64 -3.62
CA GLU A 50 13.12 8.10 -4.99
C GLU A 50 12.30 8.88 -6.02
N ASP A 51 11.29 9.64 -5.62
CA ASP A 51 10.48 10.47 -6.51
C ASP A 51 11.32 11.53 -7.24
N GLY A 52 12.27 12.13 -6.52
CA GLY A 52 13.24 13.07 -7.08
C GLY A 52 14.53 12.39 -7.51
N ASP A 53 15.17 11.71 -6.55
CA ASP A 53 16.54 11.21 -6.73
C ASP A 53 16.64 10.11 -7.80
N THR A 54 15.57 9.35 -8.02
CA THR A 54 15.60 8.21 -8.94
C THR A 54 14.70 8.53 -10.13
N PHE A 55 13.40 8.68 -9.94
CA PHE A 55 12.49 8.72 -11.07
C PHE A 55 12.62 10.00 -11.89
N LEU A 56 12.57 11.17 -11.25
CA LEU A 56 12.70 12.44 -11.97
C LEU A 56 14.08 12.57 -12.61
N ARG A 57 15.15 12.37 -11.84
CA ARG A 57 16.52 12.46 -12.36
C ARG A 57 16.76 11.53 -13.54
N GLU A 58 16.43 10.24 -13.41
CA GLU A 58 16.60 9.29 -14.52
C GLU A 58 15.70 9.61 -15.72
N GLN A 59 14.51 10.19 -15.52
CA GLN A 59 13.67 10.64 -16.63
C GLN A 59 14.33 11.77 -17.42
N ILE A 60 14.99 12.71 -16.74
CA ILE A 60 15.73 13.81 -17.37
C ILE A 60 16.97 13.27 -18.09
N GLU A 61 17.74 12.40 -17.45
CA GLU A 61 19.01 11.88 -17.97
C GLU A 61 18.84 10.88 -19.12
N LEU A 62 17.86 9.98 -19.02
CA LEU A 62 17.66 8.88 -19.97
C LEU A 62 16.54 9.15 -20.99
N GLY A 63 15.66 10.12 -20.70
CA GLY A 63 14.46 10.39 -21.46
C GLY A 63 13.29 9.44 -21.15
N SER A 64 12.10 9.84 -21.63
CA SER A 64 10.82 9.28 -21.19
C SER A 64 10.56 7.82 -21.58
N LEU A 65 11.14 7.29 -22.66
CA LEU A 65 10.96 5.88 -23.02
C LEU A 65 11.95 4.95 -22.34
N ALA A 66 13.22 5.34 -22.28
CA ALA A 66 14.28 4.52 -21.69
C ALA A 66 14.08 4.37 -20.18
N THR A 67 13.66 5.45 -19.50
CA THR A 67 13.43 5.42 -18.05
C THR A 67 12.41 4.37 -17.63
N LEU A 68 11.37 4.07 -18.44
CA LEU A 68 10.27 3.16 -18.07
C LEU A 68 10.70 1.75 -17.67
N PHE A 69 11.80 1.27 -18.25
CA PHE A 69 12.33 -0.08 -18.01
C PHE A 69 13.74 -0.06 -17.39
N HIS A 70 14.21 1.13 -16.98
CA HIS A 70 15.50 1.28 -16.36
C HIS A 70 15.49 0.60 -14.97
N PRO A 71 16.31 -0.42 -14.73
CA PRO A 71 16.32 -1.11 -13.45
C PRO A 71 17.07 -0.30 -12.39
N TYR A 72 16.58 -0.28 -11.15
CA TYR A 72 17.33 0.29 -10.02
C TYR A 72 17.09 -0.52 -8.73
N ALA A 73 18.13 -0.80 -7.95
CA ALA A 73 18.04 -1.44 -6.62
C ALA A 73 17.10 -2.69 -6.55
N GLY A 74 17.06 -3.48 -7.62
CA GLY A 74 16.24 -4.68 -7.75
C GLY A 74 14.78 -4.42 -8.10
N TYR A 75 14.44 -3.20 -8.50
CA TYR A 75 13.12 -2.73 -8.86
C TYR A 75 13.04 -2.28 -10.32
N GLN A 76 11.93 -2.63 -10.98
CA GLN A 76 11.51 -1.95 -12.20
C GLN A 76 10.71 -0.69 -11.88
N HIS A 77 9.79 -0.77 -10.90
CA HIS A 77 8.93 0.37 -10.52
C HIS A 77 8.22 0.99 -11.74
N PHE A 78 7.65 0.13 -12.58
CA PHE A 78 7.07 0.55 -13.85
C PHE A 78 5.96 1.61 -13.69
N LEU A 79 5.00 1.42 -12.78
CA LEU A 79 3.93 2.39 -12.56
C LEU A 79 4.47 3.76 -12.04
N PRO A 80 5.36 3.81 -11.02
CA PRO A 80 6.07 5.03 -10.64
C PRO A 80 6.72 5.77 -11.81
N ARG A 81 7.41 5.05 -12.70
CA ARG A 81 8.08 5.65 -13.87
C ARG A 81 7.09 6.17 -14.90
N VAL A 82 6.00 5.43 -15.18
CA VAL A 82 4.92 5.91 -16.04
C VAL A 82 4.34 7.21 -15.49
N PHE A 83 4.06 7.27 -14.19
CA PHE A 83 3.53 8.48 -13.56
C PHE A 83 4.53 9.62 -13.53
N THR A 84 5.82 9.34 -13.40
CA THR A 84 6.88 10.35 -13.53
C THR A 84 6.90 10.95 -14.93
N VAL A 85 6.81 10.13 -15.97
CA VAL A 85 6.70 10.60 -17.36
C VAL A 85 5.44 11.43 -17.54
N VAL A 86 4.28 10.95 -17.07
CA VAL A 86 3.02 11.70 -17.15
C VAL A 86 3.11 13.05 -16.42
N ALA A 87 3.68 13.07 -15.21
CA ALA A 87 3.87 14.29 -14.43
C ALA A 87 4.84 15.27 -15.12
N SER A 88 5.89 14.75 -15.75
CA SER A 88 6.93 15.54 -16.42
C SER A 88 6.46 16.15 -17.75
N GLU A 89 5.70 15.37 -18.52
CA GLU A 89 5.34 15.73 -19.90
C GLU A 89 4.01 16.50 -19.99
N LEU A 90 3.08 16.26 -19.06
CA LEU A 90 1.73 16.86 -19.11
C LEU A 90 1.55 18.06 -18.18
N PHE A 91 2.46 18.28 -17.23
CA PHE A 91 2.37 19.37 -16.27
C PHE A 91 3.62 20.25 -16.36
N PRO A 92 3.49 21.56 -16.09
CA PRO A 92 4.65 22.43 -15.96
C PRO A 92 5.65 21.88 -14.94
N ARG A 93 6.94 21.93 -15.26
CA ARG A 93 8.00 21.32 -14.45
C ARG A 93 8.00 21.83 -13.01
N ASP A 94 7.67 23.10 -12.77
CA ASP A 94 7.57 23.67 -11.42
C ASP A 94 6.43 23.07 -10.59
N ASN A 95 5.42 22.46 -11.21
CA ASN A 95 4.31 21.77 -10.55
C ASN A 95 4.51 20.26 -10.39
N PHE A 96 5.69 19.72 -10.76
CA PHE A 96 5.97 18.29 -10.75
C PHE A 96 5.65 17.61 -9.41
N GLY A 97 6.07 18.18 -8.28
CA GLY A 97 5.77 17.62 -6.95
C GLY A 97 4.26 17.46 -6.67
N VAL A 98 3.46 18.47 -7.03
CA VAL A 98 1.99 18.42 -6.87
C VAL A 98 1.37 17.39 -7.83
N ALA A 99 1.88 17.29 -9.05
CA ALA A 99 1.42 16.29 -10.03
C ALA A 99 1.71 14.87 -9.53
N VAL A 100 2.92 14.62 -9.02
CA VAL A 100 3.33 13.36 -8.37
C VAL A 100 2.38 13.00 -7.24
N SER A 101 2.21 13.89 -6.27
CA SER A 101 1.27 13.69 -5.16
C SER A 101 -0.14 13.36 -5.64
N SER A 102 -0.66 14.13 -6.60
CA SER A 102 -2.01 13.94 -7.12
C SER A 102 -2.17 12.57 -7.81
N LEU A 103 -1.22 12.17 -8.66
CA LEU A 103 -1.27 10.89 -9.36
C LEU A 103 -1.18 9.70 -8.39
N SER A 104 -0.31 9.78 -7.38
CA SER A 104 -0.17 8.76 -6.34
C SER A 104 -1.46 8.59 -5.53
N LEU A 105 -2.08 9.70 -5.13
CA LEU A 105 -3.34 9.70 -4.39
C LEU A 105 -4.51 9.17 -5.24
N LEU A 106 -4.56 9.54 -6.52
CA LEU A 106 -5.54 9.01 -7.47
C LEU A 106 -5.41 7.50 -7.65
N ALA A 107 -4.19 6.98 -7.82
CA ALA A 107 -3.95 5.54 -7.90
C ALA A 107 -4.37 4.82 -6.62
N THR A 108 -4.07 5.39 -5.46
CA THR A 108 -4.49 4.85 -4.15
C THR A 108 -6.02 4.78 -4.04
N ALA A 109 -6.74 5.82 -4.48
CA ALA A 109 -8.19 5.84 -4.51
C ALA A 109 -8.78 4.81 -5.50
N LEU A 110 -8.15 4.62 -6.66
CA LEU A 110 -8.51 3.57 -7.62
C LEU A 110 -8.30 2.17 -7.04
N VAL A 111 -7.24 1.95 -6.27
CA VAL A 111 -6.99 0.70 -5.55
C VAL A 111 -8.10 0.43 -4.52
N CYS A 112 -8.54 1.45 -3.79
CA CYS A 112 -9.67 1.34 -2.86
C CYS A 112 -10.98 0.97 -3.60
N ALA A 113 -11.30 1.68 -4.69
CA ALA A 113 -12.49 1.40 -5.51
C ALA A 113 -12.45 0.00 -6.15
N GLY A 114 -11.28 -0.42 -6.65
CA GLY A 114 -11.03 -1.76 -7.15
C GLY A 114 -11.25 -2.81 -6.07
N THR A 115 -10.73 -2.58 -4.87
CA THR A 115 -10.92 -3.45 -3.71
C THR A 115 -12.41 -3.62 -3.37
N PHE A 116 -13.19 -2.53 -3.32
CA PHE A 116 -14.63 -2.59 -3.10
C PHE A 116 -15.34 -3.51 -4.11
N ARG A 117 -14.97 -3.37 -5.38
CA ARG A 117 -15.52 -4.17 -6.48
C ARG A 117 -15.11 -5.64 -6.41
N LEU A 118 -13.86 -5.92 -6.05
CA LEU A 118 -13.29 -7.27 -5.94
C LEU A 118 -13.80 -8.01 -4.69
N ALA A 119 -14.03 -7.29 -3.59
CA ALA A 119 -14.47 -7.85 -2.31
C ALA A 119 -15.94 -8.30 -2.31
N ARG A 120 -16.75 -7.96 -3.32
CA ARG A 120 -18.22 -8.19 -3.34
C ARG A 120 -18.67 -9.64 -3.09
N GLY A 121 -17.86 -10.62 -3.48
CA GLY A 121 -18.15 -12.04 -3.30
C GLY A 121 -17.70 -12.61 -1.94
N ILE A 122 -16.89 -11.84 -1.21
CA ILE A 122 -16.22 -12.23 0.04
C ILE A 122 -16.86 -11.51 1.22
N VAL A 123 -17.03 -10.19 1.10
CA VAL A 123 -17.60 -9.30 2.11
C VAL A 123 -18.97 -8.83 1.63
N THR A 124 -20.05 -9.46 2.11
CA THR A 124 -21.40 -9.20 1.58
C THR A 124 -22.11 -8.07 2.30
N TRP A 125 -21.76 -7.80 3.57
CA TRP A 125 -22.32 -6.68 4.30
C TRP A 125 -21.69 -5.36 3.83
N LEU A 126 -22.50 -4.51 3.20
CA LEU A 126 -22.04 -3.32 2.49
C LEU A 126 -21.14 -2.38 3.34
N PRO A 127 -21.47 -2.04 4.60
CA PRO A 127 -20.58 -1.23 5.45
C PRO A 127 -19.20 -1.86 5.64
N ALA A 128 -19.12 -3.16 5.90
CA ALA A 128 -17.84 -3.87 5.97
C ALA A 128 -17.10 -3.89 4.63
N ARG A 129 -17.82 -3.96 3.51
CA ARG A 129 -17.22 -3.91 2.17
C ARG A 129 -16.65 -2.52 1.85
N VAL A 130 -17.31 -1.46 2.28
CA VAL A 130 -16.76 -0.09 2.21
C VAL A 130 -15.54 0.02 3.13
N ALA A 131 -15.65 -0.45 4.38
CA ALA A 131 -14.57 -0.38 5.35
C ALA A 131 -13.30 -1.11 4.87
N VAL A 132 -13.41 -2.35 4.37
CA VAL A 132 -12.24 -3.07 3.83
C VAL A 132 -11.63 -2.38 2.62
N ALA A 133 -12.45 -1.74 1.79
CA ALA A 133 -11.99 -0.99 0.63
C ALA A 133 -11.21 0.28 1.01
N LEU A 134 -11.55 0.90 2.14
CA LEU A 134 -10.88 2.10 2.64
C LEU A 134 -9.64 1.81 3.49
N VAL A 135 -9.39 0.56 3.91
CA VAL A 135 -8.21 0.18 4.71
C VAL A 135 -6.89 0.75 4.18
N PRO A 136 -6.60 0.75 2.86
CA PRO A 136 -5.36 1.33 2.31
C PRO A 136 -5.15 2.82 2.60
N VAL A 137 -6.20 3.57 2.96
CA VAL A 137 -6.11 4.99 3.31
C VAL A 137 -6.35 5.25 4.80
N LEU A 138 -6.62 4.22 5.61
CA LEU A 138 -6.96 4.36 7.03
C LEU A 138 -5.78 4.15 7.99
N VAL A 139 -4.87 3.21 7.67
CA VAL A 139 -3.74 2.86 8.56
C VAL A 139 -2.96 4.12 8.97
N PRO A 140 -2.65 4.37 10.26
CA PRO A 140 -2.05 5.63 10.68
C PRO A 140 -0.69 5.94 10.03
N LEU A 141 0.27 5.03 10.04
CA LEU A 141 1.63 5.34 9.54
C LEU A 141 1.74 5.61 8.03
N ILE A 142 0.72 5.31 7.23
CA ILE A 142 0.81 5.50 5.78
C ILE A 142 0.97 6.98 5.38
N SER A 143 0.50 7.93 6.21
CA SER A 143 0.59 9.36 5.87
C SER A 143 2.01 9.90 5.98
N ARG A 144 2.87 9.22 6.73
CA ARG A 144 4.27 9.62 6.85
C ARG A 144 5.02 9.44 5.54
N GLU A 145 4.96 8.25 4.96
CA GLU A 145 5.77 7.88 3.78
C GLU A 145 4.93 7.33 2.61
N LEU A 146 3.82 6.62 2.81
CA LEU A 146 3.20 5.90 1.69
C LEU A 146 2.28 6.78 0.82
N LEU A 147 1.56 7.72 1.43
CA LEU A 147 0.61 8.57 0.72
C LEU A 147 1.31 9.71 0.00
N GLY A 148 0.99 9.89 -1.28
CA GLY A 148 1.51 10.99 -2.10
C GLY A 148 2.77 10.64 -2.88
N ASP A 149 3.41 9.51 -2.59
CA ASP A 149 4.72 9.21 -3.17
C ASP A 149 4.65 8.09 -4.21
N LEU A 150 5.40 8.24 -5.30
CA LEU A 150 5.43 7.24 -6.36
C LEU A 150 6.15 5.98 -5.88
N ALA A 151 7.26 6.16 -5.17
CA ALA A 151 8.09 5.08 -4.67
C ALA A 151 7.31 4.03 -3.87
N ASN A 152 6.23 4.46 -3.20
CA ASN A 152 5.41 3.64 -2.32
C ASN A 152 4.17 3.00 -2.99
N LEU A 153 3.93 3.27 -4.28
CA LEU A 153 2.82 2.66 -5.03
C LEU A 153 2.87 1.13 -5.08
N HIS A 154 4.07 0.55 -4.97
CA HIS A 154 4.27 -0.90 -4.89
C HIS A 154 3.45 -1.56 -3.76
N THR A 155 3.27 -0.88 -2.61
CA THR A 155 2.44 -1.38 -1.50
C THR A 155 0.97 -1.52 -1.90
N TYR A 156 0.43 -0.53 -2.61
CA TYR A 156 -0.96 -0.55 -3.07
C TYR A 156 -1.18 -1.56 -4.20
N CYS A 157 -0.17 -1.75 -5.07
CA CYS A 157 -0.15 -2.83 -6.06
C CYS A 157 -0.22 -4.21 -5.39
N LEU A 158 0.59 -4.45 -4.34
CA LEU A 158 0.57 -5.72 -3.59
C LEU A 158 -0.82 -6.00 -3.02
N TRP A 159 -1.41 -5.00 -2.36
CA TRP A 159 -2.75 -5.09 -1.81
C TRP A 159 -3.79 -5.47 -2.87
N LEU A 160 -3.79 -4.74 -4.00
CA LEU A 160 -4.78 -4.95 -5.06
C LEU A 160 -4.66 -6.34 -5.70
N VAL A 161 -3.44 -6.83 -5.96
CA VAL A 161 -3.19 -8.16 -6.54
C VAL A 161 -3.80 -9.27 -5.69
N VAL A 162 -3.66 -9.19 -4.36
CA VAL A 162 -4.26 -10.17 -3.45
C VAL A 162 -5.78 -10.22 -3.62
N TRP A 163 -6.44 -9.07 -3.70
CA TRP A 163 -7.88 -9.01 -3.94
C TRP A 163 -8.29 -9.50 -5.33
N ILE A 164 -7.50 -9.25 -6.37
CA ILE A 164 -7.74 -9.78 -7.72
C ILE A 164 -7.69 -11.31 -7.71
N PHE A 165 -6.69 -11.88 -7.03
CA PHE A 165 -6.51 -13.34 -6.93
C PHE A 165 -7.58 -14.02 -6.06
N LEU A 166 -8.13 -13.32 -5.07
CA LEU A 166 -9.23 -13.80 -4.25
C LEU A 166 -10.62 -13.62 -4.89
N ALA A 167 -10.80 -12.61 -5.75
CA ALA A 167 -12.08 -12.27 -6.35
C ALA A 167 -12.64 -13.37 -7.26
N ARG A 168 -13.97 -13.42 -7.41
CA ARG A 168 -14.63 -14.42 -8.27
C ARG A 168 -14.42 -14.15 -9.77
N SER A 169 -14.43 -15.22 -10.58
CA SER A 169 -14.19 -15.18 -12.05
C SER A 169 -15.40 -14.79 -12.91
N ASP A 170 -16.56 -14.51 -12.30
CA ASP A 170 -17.83 -14.28 -13.00
C ASP A 170 -17.96 -12.84 -13.51
N VAL A 171 -17.01 -12.45 -14.36
CA VAL A 171 -16.88 -11.10 -14.91
C VAL A 171 -16.83 -11.13 -16.44
N SER A 172 -17.14 -9.97 -17.06
CA SER A 172 -17.16 -9.81 -18.52
C SER A 172 -15.77 -10.02 -19.12
N ARG A 173 -15.67 -10.28 -20.44
CA ARG A 173 -14.36 -10.48 -21.11
C ARG A 173 -13.46 -9.24 -20.97
N ALA A 174 -14.03 -8.05 -21.11
CA ALA A 174 -13.31 -6.80 -20.94
C ALA A 174 -12.76 -6.64 -19.52
N GLU A 175 -13.57 -6.96 -18.50
CA GLU A 175 -13.14 -6.89 -17.11
C GLU A 175 -12.02 -7.91 -16.79
N ARG A 176 -12.05 -9.11 -17.41
CA ARG A 176 -10.94 -10.09 -17.27
C ARG A 176 -9.64 -9.54 -17.84
N ALA A 177 -9.68 -8.98 -19.04
CA ALA A 177 -8.51 -8.41 -19.70
C ALA A 177 -7.97 -7.22 -18.90
N PHE A 178 -8.86 -6.36 -18.39
CA PHE A 178 -8.51 -5.24 -17.52
C PHE A 178 -7.74 -5.73 -16.27
N TRP A 179 -8.30 -6.67 -15.51
CA TRP A 179 -7.63 -7.17 -14.29
C TRP A 179 -6.32 -7.92 -14.59
N ALA A 180 -6.22 -8.61 -15.72
CA ALA A 180 -4.96 -9.23 -16.15
C ALA A 180 -3.87 -8.18 -16.46
N GLY A 181 -4.24 -7.08 -17.12
CA GLY A 181 -3.36 -5.95 -17.34
C GLY A 181 -2.93 -5.26 -16.04
N VAL A 182 -3.86 -5.07 -15.10
CA VAL A 182 -3.55 -4.53 -13.77
C VAL A 182 -2.57 -5.44 -13.03
N VAL A 183 -2.77 -6.76 -13.05
CA VAL A 183 -1.83 -7.72 -12.45
C VAL A 183 -0.44 -7.60 -13.08
N PHE A 184 -0.36 -7.53 -14.41
CA PHE A 184 0.92 -7.33 -15.11
C PHE A 184 1.65 -6.06 -14.62
N VAL A 185 0.96 -4.92 -14.57
CA VAL A 185 1.53 -3.65 -14.08
C VAL A 185 1.95 -3.74 -12.62
N CYS A 186 1.15 -4.38 -11.77
CA CYS A 186 1.47 -4.56 -10.36
C CYS A 186 2.72 -5.42 -10.16
N PHE A 187 2.90 -6.50 -10.93
CA PHE A 187 4.10 -7.34 -10.85
C PHE A 187 5.36 -6.67 -11.40
N LEU A 188 5.22 -5.76 -12.37
CA LEU A 188 6.33 -4.89 -12.82
C LEU A 188 6.65 -3.75 -11.83
N THR A 189 5.77 -3.51 -10.87
CA THR A 189 5.96 -2.46 -9.86
C THR A 189 6.43 -3.04 -8.54
N GLU A 190 5.98 -4.24 -8.17
CA GLU A 190 6.24 -4.83 -6.87
C GLU A 190 6.77 -6.26 -7.01
N VAL A 191 8.04 -6.45 -6.65
CA VAL A 191 8.69 -7.77 -6.61
C VAL A 191 8.03 -8.70 -5.59
N GLN A 192 7.55 -8.18 -4.46
CA GLN A 192 6.90 -8.97 -3.41
C GLN A 192 5.52 -9.49 -3.84
N ALA A 193 4.96 -9.06 -4.97
CA ALA A 193 3.73 -9.62 -5.53
C ALA A 193 3.84 -11.12 -5.81
N ILE A 194 5.06 -11.64 -5.95
CA ILE A 194 5.38 -13.08 -6.01
C ILE A 194 4.77 -13.84 -4.82
N VAL A 195 4.73 -13.25 -3.63
CA VAL A 195 4.14 -13.84 -2.43
C VAL A 195 2.66 -14.17 -2.62
N ALA A 196 1.95 -13.44 -3.50
CA ALA A 196 0.55 -13.69 -3.81
C ALA A 196 0.35 -14.82 -4.84
N LEU A 197 1.38 -15.24 -5.59
CA LEU A 197 1.26 -16.29 -6.62
C LEU A 197 0.70 -17.62 -6.09
N PRO A 198 1.10 -18.13 -4.92
CA PRO A 198 0.51 -19.35 -4.36
C PRO A 198 -1.02 -19.28 -4.26
N ILE A 199 -1.60 -18.10 -3.99
CA ILE A 199 -3.07 -17.91 -3.93
C ILE A 199 -3.68 -18.18 -5.31
N LEU A 200 -3.10 -17.63 -6.37
CA LEU A 200 -3.57 -17.84 -7.74
C LEU A 200 -3.37 -19.30 -8.21
N LEU A 201 -2.23 -19.90 -7.86
CA LEU A 201 -1.92 -21.30 -8.20
C LEU A 201 -2.88 -22.27 -7.50
N LEU A 202 -3.17 -22.05 -6.21
CA LEU A 202 -4.17 -22.83 -5.50
C LEU A 202 -5.56 -22.65 -6.11
N ARG A 203 -5.90 -21.42 -6.56
CA ARG A 203 -7.15 -21.16 -7.26
C ARG A 203 -7.31 -21.95 -8.56
N LEU A 204 -6.23 -22.14 -9.32
CA LEU A 204 -6.25 -22.95 -10.54
C LEU A 204 -6.59 -24.43 -10.30
N LEU A 205 -6.45 -24.93 -9.07
CA LEU A 205 -6.83 -26.29 -8.72
C LEU A 205 -8.35 -26.49 -8.78
N TRP A 206 -9.14 -25.45 -8.52
CA TRP A 206 -10.61 -25.53 -8.50
C TRP A 206 -11.32 -24.64 -9.54
N ASP A 207 -10.66 -23.61 -10.07
CA ASP A 207 -11.20 -22.72 -11.10
C ASP A 207 -10.20 -22.60 -12.26
N ARG A 208 -10.44 -23.40 -13.31
CA ARG A 208 -9.66 -23.42 -14.56
C ARG A 208 -10.25 -22.52 -15.63
N GLY A 209 -11.09 -21.56 -15.26
CA GLY A 209 -11.70 -20.63 -16.20
C GLY A 209 -10.66 -19.76 -16.91
N ARG A 210 -10.99 -19.29 -18.12
CA ARG A 210 -10.13 -18.40 -18.93
C ARG A 210 -9.68 -17.14 -18.16
N ALA A 211 -10.50 -16.65 -17.23
CA ALA A 211 -10.15 -15.51 -16.39
C ALA A 211 -8.88 -15.78 -15.57
N VAL A 212 -8.80 -16.92 -14.89
CA VAL A 212 -7.68 -17.27 -14.01
C VAL A 212 -6.40 -17.48 -14.82
N TRP A 213 -6.50 -18.09 -16.01
CA TRP A 213 -5.37 -18.21 -16.94
C TRP A 213 -4.85 -16.87 -17.45
N LEU A 214 -5.74 -15.90 -17.74
CA LEU A 214 -5.32 -14.55 -18.13
C LEU A 214 -4.62 -13.83 -16.98
N LEU A 215 -5.10 -13.98 -15.74
CA LEU A 215 -4.41 -13.45 -14.56
C LEU A 215 -3.02 -14.07 -14.38
N LEU A 216 -2.90 -15.39 -14.58
CA LEU A 216 -1.61 -16.07 -14.51
C LEU A 216 -0.66 -15.58 -15.61
N ALA A 217 -1.15 -15.43 -16.84
CA ALA A 217 -0.35 -14.89 -17.94
C ALA A 217 0.16 -13.48 -17.62
N GLY A 218 -0.71 -12.59 -17.12
CA GLY A 218 -0.30 -11.26 -16.68
C GLY A 218 0.75 -11.29 -15.58
N ALA A 219 0.57 -12.15 -14.57
CA ALA A 219 1.53 -12.31 -13.47
C ALA A 219 2.89 -12.85 -13.96
N LEU A 220 2.91 -13.86 -14.83
CA LEU A 220 4.13 -14.43 -15.39
C LEU A 220 4.87 -13.43 -16.29
N LEU A 221 4.14 -12.64 -17.09
CA LEU A 221 4.74 -11.61 -17.93
C LEU A 221 5.34 -10.47 -17.11
N GLY A 222 4.76 -10.15 -15.94
CA GLY A 222 5.30 -9.11 -15.06
C GLY A 222 6.45 -9.61 -14.17
N VAL A 223 6.36 -10.84 -13.66
CA VAL A 223 7.37 -11.38 -12.74
C VAL A 223 8.72 -11.63 -13.42
N LEU A 224 8.71 -12.03 -14.70
CA LEU A 224 9.94 -12.39 -15.40
C LEU A 224 10.90 -11.19 -15.54
N PRO A 225 10.49 -10.02 -16.06
CA PRO A 225 11.35 -8.82 -16.07
C PRO A 225 11.79 -8.38 -14.68
N GLN A 226 10.92 -8.50 -13.68
CA GLN A 226 11.22 -8.12 -12.31
C GLN A 226 12.31 -9.03 -11.69
N LEU A 227 12.27 -10.33 -11.94
CA LEU A 227 13.30 -11.27 -11.51
C LEU A 227 14.62 -11.02 -12.24
N VAL A 228 14.59 -10.75 -13.55
CA VAL A 228 15.78 -10.37 -14.31
C VAL A 228 16.41 -9.10 -13.70
N THR A 229 15.59 -8.10 -13.41
CA THR A 229 16.00 -6.83 -12.78
C THR A 229 16.66 -7.05 -11.43
N TRP A 230 16.05 -7.88 -10.60
CA TRP A 230 16.59 -8.23 -9.29
C TRP A 230 17.98 -8.89 -9.37
N LEU A 231 18.24 -9.66 -10.44
CA LEU A 231 19.54 -10.30 -10.68
C LEU A 231 20.59 -9.35 -11.26
N ILE A 232 20.22 -8.46 -12.18
CA ILE A 232 21.20 -7.62 -12.92
C ILE A 232 21.46 -6.27 -12.26
N ALA A 233 20.53 -5.78 -11.43
CA ALA A 233 20.66 -4.51 -10.71
C ALA A 233 20.41 -4.76 -9.22
N PRO A 234 21.30 -5.50 -8.52
CA PRO A 234 21.09 -5.82 -7.12
C PRO A 234 21.02 -4.56 -6.26
N ARG A 235 20.44 -4.70 -5.05
CA ARG A 235 20.38 -3.60 -4.10
C ARG A 235 21.78 -3.08 -3.77
N PRO A 236 21.97 -1.75 -3.68
CA PRO A 236 23.22 -1.20 -3.18
C PRO A 236 23.45 -1.72 -1.75
N GLN A 237 24.70 -2.08 -1.46
CA GLN A 237 25.08 -2.43 -0.10
C GLN A 237 24.98 -1.18 0.77
N PHE A 238 24.10 -1.20 1.76
CA PHE A 238 24.03 -0.12 2.73
C PHE A 238 25.32 -0.12 3.56
N ASN A 239 25.89 1.05 3.80
CA ASN A 239 27.00 1.25 4.75
C ASN A 239 26.50 1.13 6.20
N ALA A 240 25.87 0.01 6.51
CA ALA A 240 25.29 -0.32 7.81
C ALA A 240 25.72 -1.73 8.22
N PRO A 241 25.88 -2.01 9.52
CA PRO A 241 26.23 -3.35 9.98
C PRO A 241 25.15 -4.36 9.57
N HIS A 242 25.59 -5.50 9.05
CA HIS A 242 24.72 -6.61 8.69
C HIS A 242 24.71 -7.65 9.81
N GLY A 243 23.58 -8.33 10.01
CA GLY A 243 23.44 -9.36 11.02
C GLY A 243 22.28 -10.32 10.72
N PRO A 244 22.33 -11.57 11.21
CA PRO A 244 21.27 -12.55 10.93
C PRO A 244 19.93 -12.06 11.50
N ILE A 245 18.86 -12.22 10.72
CA ILE A 245 17.49 -11.95 11.13
C ILE A 245 16.82 -13.26 11.52
N SER A 246 16.29 -13.31 12.74
CA SER A 246 15.55 -14.45 13.27
C SER A 246 14.03 -14.30 13.06
N VAL A 247 13.29 -15.39 13.26
CA VAL A 247 11.82 -15.33 13.28
C VAL A 247 11.30 -14.43 14.41
N ALA A 248 12.01 -14.37 15.55
CA ALA A 248 11.65 -13.50 16.65
C ALA A 248 11.76 -12.02 16.24
N ASP A 249 12.79 -11.64 15.47
CA ASP A 249 12.96 -10.28 14.96
C ASP A 249 11.78 -9.88 14.06
N VAL A 250 11.33 -10.80 13.20
CA VAL A 250 10.16 -10.59 12.35
C VAL A 250 8.89 -10.40 13.18
N LEU A 251 8.67 -11.23 14.22
CA LEU A 251 7.47 -11.15 15.05
C LEU A 251 7.45 -9.88 15.91
N VAL A 252 8.55 -9.57 16.58
CA VAL A 252 8.69 -8.36 17.43
C VAL A 252 8.62 -7.12 16.55
N GLY A 253 9.36 -7.09 15.44
CA GLY A 253 9.33 -5.99 14.48
C GLY A 253 7.93 -5.77 13.89
N TRP A 254 7.22 -6.83 13.52
CA TRP A 254 5.86 -6.71 13.00
C TRP A 254 4.91 -6.16 14.07
N GLY A 255 5.03 -6.62 15.31
CA GLY A 255 4.28 -6.07 16.44
C GLY A 255 4.56 -4.57 16.65
N ALA A 256 5.83 -4.18 16.67
CA ALA A 256 6.27 -2.81 16.98
C ALA A 256 5.99 -1.81 15.86
N THR A 257 6.05 -2.24 14.59
CA THR A 257 6.00 -1.34 13.42
C THR A 257 4.70 -1.47 12.60
N ALA A 258 3.99 -2.60 12.70
CA ALA A 258 2.74 -2.81 11.98
C ALA A 258 1.51 -2.76 12.89
N LEU A 259 1.56 -3.36 14.08
CA LEU A 259 0.37 -3.47 14.94
C LEU A 259 0.24 -2.33 15.95
N LEU A 260 1.29 -2.07 16.72
CA LEU A 260 1.29 -1.00 17.72
C LEU A 260 0.94 0.37 17.10
N PRO A 261 1.48 0.73 15.91
CA PRO A 261 1.18 2.04 15.32
C PRO A 261 -0.26 2.20 14.80
N VAL A 262 -1.05 1.12 14.72
CA VAL A 262 -2.50 1.23 14.44
C VAL A 262 -3.24 1.85 15.62
N TRP A 263 -2.77 1.57 16.84
CA TRP A 263 -3.40 2.02 18.08
C TRP A 263 -2.75 3.27 18.67
N SER A 264 -1.49 3.53 18.32
CA SER A 264 -0.72 4.68 18.79
C SER A 264 0.14 5.21 17.64
N GLY A 265 -0.31 6.27 16.96
CA GLY A 265 0.37 6.77 15.76
C GLY A 265 1.71 7.47 16.03
N ASP A 266 1.92 7.90 17.28
CA ASP A 266 3.15 8.55 17.74
C ASP A 266 4.26 7.51 17.94
N THR A 267 5.22 7.51 17.01
CA THR A 267 6.34 6.57 17.04
C THR A 267 7.30 6.90 18.19
N GLU A 268 7.55 8.17 18.50
CA GLU A 268 8.45 8.51 19.62
C GLU A 268 7.89 8.01 20.95
N SER A 269 6.60 8.24 21.19
CA SER A 269 5.91 7.69 22.38
C SER A 269 5.94 6.16 22.39
N ASN A 270 5.78 5.49 21.25
CA ASN A 270 5.88 4.03 21.15
C ASN A 270 7.28 3.52 21.51
N ALA A 271 8.33 4.19 21.06
CA ALA A 271 9.71 3.87 21.42
C ALA A 271 9.95 4.00 22.93
N VAL A 272 9.44 5.07 23.56
CA VAL A 272 9.53 5.26 25.02
C VAL A 272 8.78 4.17 25.79
N VAL A 273 7.59 3.78 25.32
CA VAL A 273 6.82 2.70 25.94
C VAL A 273 7.54 1.35 25.80
N LEU A 274 8.11 1.05 24.62
CA LEU A 274 8.90 -0.16 24.41
C LEU A 274 10.19 -0.18 25.25
N ALA A 275 10.85 0.96 25.39
CA ALA A 275 12.04 1.11 26.23
C ALA A 275 11.74 0.87 27.71
N SER A 276 10.59 1.36 28.20
CA SER A 276 10.24 1.29 29.62
C SER A 276 9.50 0.01 30.03
N GLN A 277 8.66 -0.54 29.16
CA GLN A 277 7.80 -1.71 29.45
C GLN A 277 8.27 -2.99 28.75
N GLY A 278 9.25 -2.89 27.84
CA GLY A 278 9.71 -4.00 27.01
C GLY A 278 8.70 -4.43 25.95
N THR A 279 9.02 -5.51 25.23
CA THR A 279 8.22 -6.02 24.11
C THR A 279 6.90 -6.68 24.54
N GLY A 280 6.68 -6.92 25.84
CA GLY A 280 5.44 -7.49 26.37
C GLY A 280 4.20 -6.64 26.04
N ILE A 281 4.35 -5.32 25.90
CA ILE A 281 3.28 -4.40 25.49
C ILE A 281 2.70 -4.75 24.11
N LEU A 282 3.48 -5.38 23.24
CA LEU A 282 3.04 -5.77 21.89
C LEU A 282 1.92 -6.83 21.94
N LEU A 283 1.81 -7.59 23.03
CA LEU A 283 0.69 -8.51 23.23
C LEU A 283 -0.64 -7.76 23.31
N LEU A 284 -0.68 -6.59 23.96
CA LEU A 284 -1.88 -5.76 24.03
C LEU A 284 -2.27 -5.21 22.66
N ALA A 285 -1.29 -4.79 21.85
CA ALA A 285 -1.52 -4.37 20.47
C ALA A 285 -2.03 -5.53 19.59
N PHE A 286 -1.58 -6.77 19.85
CA PHE A 286 -1.93 -7.96 19.08
C PHE A 286 -3.34 -8.51 19.40
N VAL A 287 -3.79 -8.46 20.65
CA VAL A 287 -5.06 -9.07 21.10
C VAL A 287 -6.26 -8.69 20.24
N PRO A 288 -6.53 -7.41 19.90
CA PRO A 288 -7.67 -7.05 19.06
C PRO A 288 -7.66 -7.71 17.67
N PHE A 289 -6.47 -7.81 17.05
CA PHE A 289 -6.31 -8.48 15.75
C PHE A 289 -6.52 -9.99 15.87
N ALA A 290 -5.98 -10.62 16.93
CA ALA A 290 -6.15 -12.04 17.18
C ALA A 290 -7.63 -12.40 17.41
N LEU A 291 -8.37 -11.57 18.15
CA LEU A 291 -9.80 -11.73 18.38
C LEU A 291 -10.61 -11.57 17.07
N ALA A 292 -10.31 -10.54 16.27
CA ALA A 292 -10.96 -10.34 14.98
C ALA A 292 -10.69 -11.51 14.02
N ALA A 293 -9.44 -11.96 13.93
CA ALA A 293 -9.05 -13.10 13.13
C ALA A 293 -9.71 -14.40 13.61
N GLY A 294 -9.69 -14.66 14.92
CA GLY A 294 -10.37 -15.80 15.55
C GLY A 294 -11.87 -15.82 15.26
N LEU A 295 -12.53 -14.66 15.28
CA LEU A 295 -13.94 -14.54 14.93
C LEU A 295 -14.20 -14.94 13.47
N VAL A 296 -13.42 -14.43 12.52
CA VAL A 296 -13.55 -14.82 11.10
C VAL A 296 -13.30 -16.32 10.91
N MET A 297 -12.29 -16.88 11.56
CA MET A 297 -11.93 -18.29 11.42
C MET A 297 -12.99 -19.23 12.02
N THR A 298 -13.67 -18.82 13.10
CA THR A 298 -14.70 -19.61 13.77
C THR A 298 -16.06 -19.50 13.08
N ILE A 299 -16.54 -18.29 12.80
CA ILE A 299 -17.91 -18.04 12.32
C ILE A 299 -18.02 -17.54 10.89
N GLY A 300 -16.92 -17.08 10.27
CA GLY A 300 -16.93 -16.58 8.90
C GLY A 300 -17.14 -17.69 7.87
N ARG A 301 -17.55 -17.32 6.66
CA ARG A 301 -17.69 -18.25 5.52
C ARG A 301 -16.32 -18.61 4.93
N ARG A 302 -16.24 -19.71 4.18
CA ARG A 302 -15.00 -20.16 3.52
C ARG A 302 -14.29 -19.05 2.72
N PRO A 303 -14.96 -18.22 1.90
CA PRO A 303 -14.29 -17.12 1.19
C PRO A 303 -13.64 -16.09 2.13
N GLN A 304 -14.28 -15.76 3.26
CA GLN A 304 -13.73 -14.83 4.25
C GLN A 304 -12.52 -15.40 4.97
N ARG A 305 -12.57 -16.69 5.34
CA ARG A 305 -11.45 -17.38 5.98
C ARG A 305 -10.23 -17.45 5.05
N VAL A 306 -10.46 -17.82 3.78
CA VAL A 306 -9.40 -17.86 2.77
C VAL A 306 -8.84 -16.46 2.52
N ALA A 307 -9.69 -15.44 2.42
CA ALA A 307 -9.24 -14.06 2.27
C ALA A 307 -8.41 -13.60 3.46
N LEU A 308 -8.87 -13.84 4.70
CA LEU A 308 -8.11 -13.50 5.90
C LEU A 308 -6.75 -14.21 5.93
N ALA A 309 -6.71 -15.51 5.67
CA ALA A 309 -5.48 -16.28 5.67
C ALA A 309 -4.49 -15.75 4.62
N ALA A 310 -4.97 -15.42 3.43
CA ALA A 310 -4.16 -14.82 2.37
C ALA A 310 -3.62 -13.43 2.76
N LEU A 311 -4.47 -12.57 3.33
CA LEU A 311 -4.06 -11.23 3.77
C LEU A 311 -3.01 -11.31 4.89
N LEU A 312 -3.20 -12.17 5.90
CA LEU A 312 -2.24 -12.34 6.99
C LEU A 312 -0.93 -12.98 6.51
N LEU A 313 -0.99 -13.93 5.56
CA LEU A 313 0.21 -14.49 4.93
C LEU A 313 1.02 -13.40 4.22
N VAL A 314 0.35 -12.56 3.42
CA VAL A 314 1.00 -11.46 2.69
C VAL A 314 1.51 -10.39 3.66
N SER A 315 0.78 -10.08 4.74
CA SER A 315 1.25 -9.19 5.80
C SER A 315 2.59 -9.68 6.37
N ALA A 316 2.65 -10.94 6.78
CA ALA A 316 3.84 -11.54 7.38
C ALA A 316 5.01 -11.65 6.38
N ALA A 317 4.73 -12.03 5.14
CA ALA A 317 5.74 -12.19 4.11
C ALA A 317 6.25 -10.86 3.56
N ALA A 318 5.42 -9.83 3.44
CA ALA A 318 5.85 -8.50 3.02
C ALA A 318 6.80 -7.89 4.06
N PHE A 319 6.43 -7.98 5.34
CA PHE A 319 7.30 -7.50 6.42
C PHE A 319 8.56 -8.38 6.55
N GLY A 320 8.39 -9.67 6.83
CA GLY A 320 9.49 -10.58 7.11
C GLY A 320 10.42 -10.79 5.91
N GLY A 321 9.87 -10.89 4.70
CA GLY A 321 10.66 -11.01 3.47
C GLY A 321 11.55 -9.79 3.24
N THR A 322 11.07 -8.59 3.60
CA THR A 322 11.90 -7.38 3.50
C THR A 322 13.09 -7.42 4.44
N LEU A 323 12.87 -7.80 5.71
CA LEU A 323 13.93 -7.93 6.70
C LEU A 323 14.94 -9.01 6.31
N LEU A 324 14.47 -10.15 5.81
CA LEU A 324 15.32 -11.27 5.40
C LEU A 324 16.21 -10.93 4.19
N VAL A 325 15.70 -10.14 3.24
CA VAL A 325 16.47 -9.71 2.06
C VAL A 325 17.39 -8.52 2.39
N ASN A 326 17.15 -7.80 3.48
CA ASN A 326 17.97 -6.68 3.94
C ASN A 326 18.38 -6.88 5.41
N PRO A 327 19.28 -7.85 5.71
CA PRO A 327 19.57 -8.28 7.07
C PRO A 327 20.48 -7.29 7.80
N LEU A 328 19.95 -6.10 8.09
CA LEU A 328 20.64 -5.02 8.82
C LEU A 328 20.45 -5.20 10.33
N THR A 329 21.46 -4.84 11.13
CA THR A 329 21.38 -4.96 12.60
C THR A 329 20.27 -4.08 13.20
N ILE A 330 19.90 -3.00 12.53
CA ILE A 330 18.76 -2.13 12.92
C ILE A 330 17.40 -2.85 12.86
N PHE A 331 17.33 -4.03 12.23
CA PHE A 331 16.13 -4.86 12.18
C PHE A 331 16.17 -6.07 13.12
N GLN A 332 17.18 -6.16 13.99
CA GLN A 332 17.26 -7.20 15.02
C GLN A 332 16.38 -6.85 16.23
N PHE A 333 15.10 -6.60 15.98
CA PHE A 333 14.13 -6.11 16.96
C PHE A 333 14.01 -6.98 18.21
N ALA A 334 14.26 -8.29 18.12
CA ALA A 334 14.19 -9.19 19.27
C ALA A 334 15.38 -9.01 20.24
N ARG A 335 16.42 -8.28 19.84
CA ARG A 335 17.59 -7.98 20.67
C ARG A 335 17.52 -6.63 21.36
N PHE A 336 16.57 -5.76 20.98
CA PHE A 336 16.47 -4.43 21.56
C PHE A 336 15.93 -4.51 22.98
N GLU A 337 16.68 -3.93 23.92
CA GLU A 337 16.31 -3.84 25.33
C GLU A 337 16.47 -2.40 25.83
N GLY A 338 15.58 -1.97 26.72
CA GLY A 338 15.69 -0.65 27.35
C GLY A 338 15.88 0.49 26.34
N GLY A 339 16.96 1.24 26.50
CA GLY A 339 17.28 2.42 25.68
C GLY A 339 17.46 2.15 24.18
N ASP A 340 17.74 0.91 23.76
CA ASP A 340 17.90 0.56 22.34
C ASP A 340 16.67 0.96 21.52
N TRP A 341 15.47 0.79 22.11
CA TRP A 341 14.19 1.13 21.50
C TRP A 341 14.04 2.60 21.14
N LEU A 342 14.74 3.50 21.84
CA LEU A 342 14.71 4.95 21.56
C LEU A 342 15.38 5.31 20.23
N THR A 343 16.23 4.41 19.72
CA THR A 343 16.93 4.56 18.44
C THR A 343 16.44 3.58 17.37
N ALA A 344 15.47 2.73 17.71
CA ALA A 344 14.91 1.73 16.82
C ALA A 344 14.04 2.38 15.74
N GLN A 345 14.19 1.92 14.49
CA GLN A 345 13.36 2.36 13.38
C GLN A 345 12.00 1.64 13.42
N ILE A 346 11.05 2.24 14.12
CA ILE A 346 9.69 1.71 14.30
C ILE A 346 8.66 2.31 13.33
N ASP A 347 9.10 3.27 12.53
CA ASP A 347 8.37 4.07 11.54
C ASP A 347 8.57 3.60 10.10
N ILE A 348 9.09 2.38 9.91
CA ILE A 348 9.42 1.85 8.58
C ILE A 348 8.18 1.58 7.71
N ARG A 349 8.23 2.00 6.43
CA ARG A 349 7.16 1.75 5.43
C ARG A 349 6.68 0.32 5.36
N TYR A 350 7.56 -0.66 5.59
CA TYR A 350 7.22 -2.09 5.55
C TYR A 350 6.23 -2.48 6.65
N GLY A 351 6.32 -1.85 7.82
CA GLY A 351 5.37 -2.02 8.91
C GLY A 351 3.99 -1.46 8.53
N ALA A 352 3.95 -0.25 7.98
CA ALA A 352 2.72 0.37 7.49
C ALA A 352 2.04 -0.46 6.39
N ALA A 353 2.83 -0.97 5.43
CA ALA A 353 2.35 -1.88 4.38
C ALA A 353 1.73 -3.15 4.97
N ALA A 354 2.40 -3.80 5.92
CA ALA A 354 1.90 -5.00 6.59
C ALA A 354 0.63 -4.72 7.41
N ALA A 355 0.52 -3.54 8.02
CA ALA A 355 -0.64 -3.11 8.79
C ALA A 355 -1.91 -2.98 7.93
N ILE A 356 -1.80 -2.58 6.65
CA ILE A 356 -2.93 -2.55 5.71
C ILE A 356 -3.58 -3.94 5.62
N PHE A 357 -2.77 -4.99 5.51
CA PHE A 357 -3.27 -6.36 5.46
C PHE A 357 -3.87 -6.84 6.78
N ALA A 358 -3.23 -6.50 7.91
CA ALA A 358 -3.72 -6.89 9.25
C ALA A 358 -5.04 -6.20 9.61
N LEU A 359 -5.17 -4.89 9.31
CA LEU A 359 -6.35 -4.08 9.62
C LEU A 359 -7.61 -4.56 8.89
N ALA A 360 -7.45 -5.24 7.75
CA ALA A 360 -8.55 -5.87 7.02
C ALA A 360 -9.29 -6.98 7.80
N SER A 361 -8.69 -7.49 8.88
CA SER A 361 -9.33 -8.49 9.76
C SER A 361 -10.63 -7.99 10.40
N PHE A 362 -10.71 -6.70 10.78
CA PHE A 362 -11.89 -6.11 11.42
C PHE A 362 -13.13 -6.03 10.52
N PRO A 363 -13.07 -5.51 9.28
CA PRO A 363 -14.23 -5.55 8.39
C PRO A 363 -14.63 -6.97 7.99
N LEU A 364 -13.67 -7.90 7.85
CA LEU A 364 -14.01 -9.31 7.66
C LEU A 364 -14.76 -9.90 8.87
N ALA A 365 -14.31 -9.58 10.08
CA ALA A 365 -14.97 -9.99 11.33
C ALA A 365 -16.39 -9.42 11.41
N ALA A 366 -16.56 -8.11 11.16
CA ALA A 366 -17.87 -7.45 11.15
C ALA A 366 -18.84 -8.09 10.14
N SER A 367 -18.36 -8.41 8.92
CA SER A 367 -19.19 -9.11 7.92
C SER A 367 -19.55 -10.53 8.38
N ALA A 368 -18.63 -11.26 9.00
CA ALA A 368 -18.88 -12.61 9.51
C ALA A 368 -19.96 -12.62 10.62
N VAL A 369 -19.94 -11.64 11.54
CA VAL A 369 -20.96 -11.45 12.59
C VAL A 369 -22.35 -11.27 11.97
N VAL A 370 -22.47 -10.36 11.00
CA VAL A 370 -23.76 -10.06 10.35
C VAL A 370 -24.28 -11.26 9.57
N GLU A 371 -23.42 -11.96 8.85
CA GLU A 371 -23.82 -13.12 8.05
C GLU A 371 -24.22 -14.32 8.94
N ARG A 372 -23.50 -14.56 10.05
CA ARG A 372 -23.76 -15.69 10.94
C ARG A 372 -25.05 -15.50 11.75
N TRP A 373 -25.24 -14.31 12.33
CA TRP A 373 -26.33 -14.06 13.27
C TRP A 373 -27.47 -13.21 12.68
N GLY A 374 -27.33 -12.69 11.46
CA GLY A 374 -28.32 -11.84 10.82
C GLY A 374 -29.69 -12.48 10.62
N VAL A 375 -29.78 -13.81 10.57
CA VAL A 375 -31.06 -14.54 10.49
C VAL A 375 -31.76 -14.62 11.84
N ARG A 376 -31.01 -14.81 12.93
CA ARG A 376 -31.56 -15.00 14.29
C ARG A 376 -31.79 -13.68 15.02
N ALA A 377 -30.86 -12.75 14.87
CA ALA A 377 -30.85 -11.47 15.58
C ALA A 377 -30.33 -10.34 14.67
N PRO A 378 -31.07 -9.97 13.61
CA PRO A 378 -30.61 -9.05 12.57
C PRO A 378 -30.16 -7.68 13.10
N ARG A 379 -30.91 -7.10 14.04
CA ARG A 379 -30.60 -5.79 14.62
C ARG A 379 -29.36 -5.86 15.50
N ALA A 380 -29.30 -6.80 16.44
CA ALA A 380 -28.17 -6.97 17.35
C ALA A 380 -26.87 -7.25 16.59
N ALA A 381 -26.90 -8.14 15.59
CA ALA A 381 -25.71 -8.46 14.78
C ALA A 381 -25.18 -7.24 14.01
N ARG A 382 -26.07 -6.44 13.40
CA ARG A 382 -25.68 -5.21 12.69
C ARG A 382 -25.18 -4.12 13.63
N VAL A 383 -25.79 -3.96 14.81
CA VAL A 383 -25.34 -3.01 15.83
C VAL A 383 -23.96 -3.39 16.35
N ALA A 384 -23.74 -4.66 16.71
CA ALA A 384 -22.43 -5.14 17.16
C ALA A 384 -21.34 -4.97 16.09
N ALA A 385 -21.65 -5.32 14.84
CA ALA A 385 -20.72 -5.15 13.72
C ALA A 385 -20.43 -3.67 13.42
N ALA A 386 -21.44 -2.80 13.47
CA ALA A 386 -21.25 -1.37 13.29
C ALA A 386 -20.45 -0.76 14.45
N ALA A 387 -20.73 -1.15 15.70
CA ALA A 387 -19.97 -0.71 16.86
C ALA A 387 -18.50 -1.12 16.77
N LEU A 388 -18.21 -2.34 16.31
CA LEU A 388 -16.83 -2.79 16.05
C LEU A 388 -16.14 -1.89 15.02
N LEU A 389 -16.78 -1.66 13.86
CA LEU A 389 -16.21 -0.82 12.80
C LEU A 389 -16.01 0.63 13.25
N LEU A 390 -16.97 1.19 14.00
CA LEU A 390 -16.89 2.55 14.52
C LEU A 390 -15.82 2.68 15.60
N ALA A 391 -15.69 1.71 16.51
CA ALA A 391 -14.67 1.74 17.56
C ALA A 391 -13.25 1.64 16.96
N VAL A 392 -13.04 0.70 16.03
CA VAL A 392 -11.75 0.56 15.34
C VAL A 392 -11.47 1.78 14.48
N GLY A 393 -12.46 2.25 13.71
CA GLY A 393 -12.34 3.43 12.87
C GLY A 393 -12.01 4.69 13.68
N ALA A 394 -12.72 4.93 14.79
CA ALA A 394 -12.47 6.07 15.66
C ALA A 394 -11.07 5.99 16.31
N SER A 395 -10.67 4.81 16.78
CA SER A 395 -9.33 4.59 17.35
C SER A 395 -8.22 4.86 16.33
N VAL A 396 -8.37 4.38 15.10
CA VAL A 396 -7.41 4.61 14.02
C VAL A 396 -7.37 6.09 13.61
N VAL A 397 -8.53 6.72 13.43
CA VAL A 397 -8.63 8.14 13.04
C VAL A 397 -8.04 9.05 14.10
N SER A 398 -8.20 8.73 15.39
CA SER A 398 -7.63 9.53 16.47
C SER A 398 -6.10 9.54 16.47
N GLN A 399 -5.46 8.56 15.82
CA GLN A 399 -4.00 8.50 15.70
C GLN A 399 -3.45 9.37 14.56
N TRP A 400 -4.29 9.86 13.63
CA TRP A 400 -3.78 10.53 12.42
C TRP A 400 -3.00 11.80 12.72
N ALA A 401 -3.44 12.58 13.71
CA ALA A 401 -2.79 13.83 14.09
C ALA A 401 -1.45 13.63 14.81
N THR A 402 -1.16 12.42 15.31
CA THR A 402 0.06 12.12 16.06
C THR A 402 1.14 11.48 15.20
N VAL A 403 0.85 11.21 13.92
CA VAL A 403 1.83 10.64 12.99
C VAL A 403 2.78 11.77 12.56
N PRO A 404 4.10 11.61 12.70
CA PRO A 404 5.06 12.62 12.28
C PRO A 404 5.08 12.79 10.75
N ASP A 405 5.40 14.01 10.30
CA ASP A 405 5.51 14.35 8.87
C ASP A 405 6.91 14.91 8.54
N ASP A 406 7.70 14.09 7.85
CA ASP A 406 9.05 14.46 7.43
C ASP A 406 9.05 15.46 6.25
N ARG A 407 7.93 15.63 5.54
CA ARG A 407 7.84 16.57 4.40
C ARG A 407 7.83 18.03 4.87
N SER A 408 7.34 18.30 6.07
CA SER A 408 7.28 19.65 6.66
C SER A 408 8.65 20.33 6.79
N ALA A 409 9.73 19.56 6.84
CA ALA A 409 11.10 20.07 6.95
C ALA A 409 11.75 20.42 5.59
N VAL A 410 11.08 20.15 4.46
CA VAL A 410 11.66 20.29 3.12
C VAL A 410 10.87 21.32 2.31
N PRO A 411 11.54 22.28 1.62
CA PRO A 411 10.84 23.22 0.74
C PRO A 411 10.11 22.52 -0.41
N ALA A 412 8.97 23.07 -0.82
CA ALA A 412 8.24 22.54 -1.99
C ALA A 412 9.11 22.62 -3.26
N TRP A 413 8.97 21.60 -4.13
CA TRP A 413 9.69 21.48 -5.39
C TRP A 413 9.62 22.75 -6.25
N SER A 414 8.44 23.38 -6.32
CA SER A 414 8.21 24.57 -7.14
C SER A 414 9.10 25.76 -6.75
N ALA A 415 9.39 25.91 -5.45
CA ALA A 415 10.29 26.95 -4.95
C ALA A 415 11.75 26.62 -5.32
N GLN A 416 12.17 25.38 -5.03
CA GLN A 416 13.53 24.92 -5.33
C GLN A 416 13.85 25.01 -6.84
N TYR A 417 12.92 24.57 -7.70
CA TYR A 417 13.08 24.60 -9.15
C TYR A 417 13.20 26.02 -9.70
N ARG A 418 12.34 26.95 -9.27
CA ARG A 418 12.39 28.35 -9.75
C ARG A 418 13.68 29.05 -9.34
N GLU A 419 14.14 28.83 -8.12
CA GLU A 419 15.43 29.35 -7.63
C GLU A 419 16.61 28.76 -8.42
N ALA A 420 16.61 27.45 -8.62
CA ALA A 420 17.65 26.74 -9.37
C ALA A 420 17.76 27.26 -10.81
N VAL A 421 16.63 27.37 -11.53
CA VAL A 421 16.60 27.90 -12.91
C VAL A 421 17.11 29.34 -12.95
N THR A 422 16.71 30.19 -12.01
CA THR A 422 17.18 31.59 -11.96
C THR A 422 18.69 31.66 -11.78
N THR A 423 19.25 30.80 -10.93
CA THR A 423 20.69 30.76 -10.67
C THR A 423 21.45 30.17 -11.86
N CYS A 424 20.92 29.14 -12.52
CA CYS A 424 21.54 28.52 -13.70
C CYS A 424 21.62 29.46 -14.91
N VAL A 425 20.71 30.44 -15.05
CA VAL A 425 20.83 31.47 -16.09
C VAL A 425 22.10 32.30 -15.92
N GLY A 426 22.56 32.54 -14.68
CA GLY A 426 23.81 33.24 -14.39
C GLY A 426 25.05 32.34 -14.41
N GLU A 427 24.86 31.02 -14.20
CA GLU A 427 25.93 30.03 -14.05
C GLU A 427 25.54 28.72 -14.78
N PRO A 428 25.66 28.67 -16.12
CA PRO A 428 25.12 27.56 -16.92
C PRO A 428 25.88 26.24 -16.77
N GLU A 429 27.19 26.28 -16.50
CA GLU A 429 28.03 25.07 -16.40
C GLU A 429 27.94 24.36 -15.02
N GLY A 430 27.04 24.81 -14.13
CA GLY A 430 26.93 24.35 -12.76
C GLY A 430 25.96 23.17 -12.54
N GLN A 431 25.87 22.75 -11.27
CA GLN A 431 24.84 21.82 -10.77
C GLN A 431 24.07 22.48 -9.63
N ARG A 432 22.82 22.04 -9.44
CA ARG A 432 21.96 22.49 -8.34
C ARG A 432 21.52 21.31 -7.50
N VAL A 433 21.61 21.49 -6.19
CA VAL A 433 21.19 20.51 -5.20
C VAL A 433 19.71 20.74 -4.87
N PHE A 434 18.93 19.67 -4.90
CA PHE A 434 17.52 19.64 -4.55
C PHE A 434 17.32 18.77 -3.32
N ALA A 435 16.63 19.29 -2.32
CA ALA A 435 16.26 18.56 -1.12
C ALA A 435 14.97 17.74 -1.34
N VAL A 436 14.95 16.52 -0.82
CA VAL A 436 13.80 15.61 -0.81
C VAL A 436 13.63 14.99 0.57
N ALA A 437 12.39 14.69 0.95
CA ALA A 437 12.10 14.06 2.23
C ALA A 437 12.38 12.54 2.18
N PRO A 438 12.80 11.89 3.27
CA PRO A 438 13.27 12.46 4.52
C PRO A 438 14.79 12.70 4.46
N GLY A 439 15.23 13.95 4.64
CA GLY A 439 16.64 14.29 4.87
C GLY A 439 17.63 13.88 3.76
N LYS A 440 17.17 13.77 2.52
CA LYS A 440 17.99 13.42 1.36
C LYS A 440 18.11 14.60 0.39
N SER A 441 19.04 14.47 -0.54
CA SER A 441 19.18 15.42 -1.65
C SER A 441 19.70 14.73 -2.91
N PHE A 442 19.49 15.36 -4.05
CA PHE A 442 20.05 14.96 -5.33
C PHE A 442 20.44 16.18 -6.15
N GLU A 443 21.21 15.97 -7.21
CA GLU A 443 21.75 17.03 -8.06
C GLU A 443 21.17 16.94 -9.47
N LEU A 444 20.96 18.10 -10.09
CA LEU A 444 20.65 18.22 -11.52
C LEU A 444 21.61 19.22 -12.16
N ALA A 445 22.02 18.95 -13.41
CA ALA A 445 22.85 19.86 -14.19
C ALA A 445 22.05 21.09 -14.64
N CYS A 446 22.71 22.26 -14.63
CA CYS A 446 22.09 23.50 -15.06
C CYS A 446 21.67 23.46 -16.53
N ASP A 447 22.44 22.81 -17.40
CA ASP A 447 22.08 22.61 -18.81
C ASP A 447 20.75 21.89 -18.99
N ASP A 448 20.47 20.86 -18.17
CA ASP A 448 19.22 20.12 -18.23
C ASP A 448 18.05 20.96 -17.70
N LEU A 449 18.27 21.70 -16.60
CA LEU A 449 17.27 22.61 -16.05
C LEU A 449 16.90 23.75 -17.01
N LEU A 450 17.87 24.29 -17.74
CA LEU A 450 17.65 25.34 -18.73
C LEU A 450 16.94 24.79 -19.97
N ARG A 451 17.34 23.62 -20.46
CA ARG A 451 16.66 22.92 -21.57
C ARG A 451 15.19 22.66 -21.23
N ASP A 452 14.91 22.15 -20.03
CA ASP A 452 13.55 21.91 -19.55
C ASP A 452 12.74 23.20 -19.39
N ALA A 453 13.38 24.31 -19.01
CA ALA A 453 12.76 25.63 -18.92
C ALA A 453 12.58 26.32 -20.28
N GLY A 454 13.10 25.75 -21.38
CA GLY A 454 13.11 26.35 -22.71
C GLY A 454 13.98 27.61 -22.80
N LYS A 455 15.10 27.64 -22.06
CA LYS A 455 16.00 28.79 -21.95
C LYS A 455 17.40 28.53 -22.48
#